data_AF-A0A2J0M604-F1
#
_entry.id   AF-A0A2J0M604-F1
#
_cell.length_a   1.000
_cell.length_b   1.000
_cell.length_c   1.000
_cell.angle_alpha   90.00
_cell.angle_beta   90.00
_cell.angle_gamma   90.00
#
_symmetry.space_group_name_H-M   'P 1'
#
loop_
_entity.id
_entity.type
_entity.pdbx_description
1 polymer ?
#
loop_
_entity_poly.entity_id
_entity_poly.type
_entity_poly.pdbx_seq_one_letter_code
_entity_poly.pdbx_strand_id
1 'polypeptide(L)'
;MSEMTTAVAEESIVPKSKSEKTGEHYFALFDFAKIDAGLEGLLKAGVHFGHLKSRRHPKMDEYIYTTRKNINILNLEKTAEKLQSAGKFLAEVTKSGKPILFVGMKKQTQDTVESLAMRLGESYVTDRWLGGTLTNFSCINSRAKYLNETQDKLAQGE
;
A
#
# COMPACT_ATOMS: atom_id res chain seq x y z
N MET A 1 45.02 24.88 9.33
CA MET A 1 44.28 25.60 8.28
C MET A 1 43.98 24.58 7.21
N SER A 2 42.84 23.88 7.35
CA SER A 2 41.56 24.18 6.68
C SER A 2 41.49 23.27 5.44
N GLU A 3 40.91 22.08 5.60
CA GLU A 3 39.49 21.79 5.34
C GLU A 3 39.12 22.05 3.88
N MET A 4 38.82 20.97 3.14
CA MET A 4 37.51 20.76 2.51
C MET A 4 37.54 19.47 1.68
N THR A 5 37.20 18.39 2.37
CA THR A 5 36.40 17.28 1.86
C THR A 5 35.26 17.81 0.97
N THR A 6 35.19 17.37 -0.29
CA THR A 6 33.99 17.54 -1.12
C THR A 6 33.47 16.16 -1.52
N ALA A 7 32.18 15.98 -1.26
CA ALA A 7 31.45 14.73 -1.17
C ALA A 7 31.45 13.91 -2.48
N VAL A 8 31.80 12.63 -2.37
CA VAL A 8 31.36 11.60 -3.31
C VAL A 8 29.87 11.40 -3.02
N ALA A 9 29.03 11.74 -3.98
CA ALA A 9 27.59 11.55 -3.90
C ALA A 9 27.30 10.05 -3.71
N GLU A 10 26.68 9.70 -2.57
CA GLU A 10 26.06 8.41 -2.34
C GLU A 10 24.90 8.27 -3.34
N GLU A 11 25.15 7.63 -4.47
CA GLU A 11 24.07 6.98 -5.23
C GLU A 11 23.53 5.85 -4.35
N SER A 12 22.37 6.08 -3.77
CA SER A 12 21.56 5.02 -3.17
C SER A 12 21.16 4.05 -4.28
N ILE A 13 21.94 2.98 -4.42
CA ILE A 13 21.66 1.88 -5.34
C ILE A 13 20.45 1.13 -4.78
N VAL A 14 19.26 1.62 -5.13
CA VAL A 14 18.03 0.85 -5.05
C VAL A 14 18.23 -0.36 -5.97
N PRO A 15 18.09 -1.61 -5.49
CA PRO A 15 18.30 -2.77 -6.33
C PRO A 15 17.30 -2.72 -7.49
N LYS A 16 17.82 -2.80 -8.72
CA LYS A 16 17.03 -2.89 -9.96
C LYS A 16 15.95 -3.97 -9.80
N SER A 17 14.75 -3.55 -9.45
CA SER A 17 13.58 -4.41 -9.48
C SER A 17 13.36 -4.82 -10.93
N LYS A 18 13.10 -6.10 -11.15
CA LYS A 18 12.76 -6.65 -12.46
C LYS A 18 11.39 -6.13 -12.89
N SER A 19 11.34 -4.87 -13.33
CA SER A 19 10.62 -4.42 -14.51
C SER A 19 10.88 -2.93 -14.71
N GLU A 20 11.70 -2.58 -15.69
CA GLU A 20 11.44 -1.39 -16.50
C GLU A 20 10.10 -1.62 -17.21
N LYS A 21 8.99 -1.47 -16.48
CA LYS A 21 7.73 -1.06 -17.06
C LYS A 21 7.79 0.45 -17.05
N THR A 22 8.22 1.04 -18.16
CA THR A 22 7.70 2.33 -18.62
C THR A 22 6.18 2.18 -18.74
N GLY A 23 5.52 2.36 -17.60
CA GLY A 23 4.09 2.39 -17.42
C GLY A 23 3.88 3.37 -16.29
N GLU A 24 3.53 4.60 -16.67
CA GLU A 24 3.18 5.74 -15.83
C GLU A 24 2.85 5.33 -14.39
N HIS A 25 3.61 5.84 -13.42
CA HIS A 25 3.24 5.72 -12.00
C HIS A 25 1.78 6.12 -11.87
N TYR A 26 0.92 5.17 -11.49
CA TYR A 26 -0.54 5.30 -11.49
C TYR A 26 -1.02 6.59 -10.80
N PHE A 27 -0.26 7.07 -9.79
CA PHE A 27 -0.55 8.28 -9.04
C PHE A 27 0.34 9.50 -9.33
N ALA A 28 1.26 9.49 -10.29
CA ALA A 28 2.15 10.65 -10.54
C ALA A 28 1.38 11.89 -11.03
N LEU A 29 0.34 11.71 -11.83
CA LEU A 29 -0.51 12.79 -12.35
C LEU A 29 -1.84 12.92 -11.60
N PHE A 30 -2.05 12.12 -10.54
CA PHE A 30 -3.34 12.05 -9.87
C PHE A 30 -3.50 13.19 -8.85
N ASP A 31 -4.57 13.97 -9.04
CA ASP A 31 -4.96 15.08 -8.19
C ASP A 31 -5.93 14.58 -7.09
N PHE A 32 -5.39 14.37 -5.90
CA PHE A 32 -6.16 13.90 -4.74
C PHE A 32 -7.15 14.94 -4.21
N ALA A 33 -7.01 16.22 -4.55
CA ALA A 33 -7.94 17.26 -4.10
C ALA A 33 -9.30 17.19 -4.84
N LYS A 34 -9.34 16.53 -6.00
CA LYS A 34 -10.55 16.35 -6.80
C LYS A 34 -11.34 15.07 -6.48
N ILE A 35 -10.89 14.28 -5.51
CA ILE A 35 -11.65 13.10 -5.08
C ILE A 35 -12.92 13.58 -4.37
N ASP A 36 -14.06 13.38 -5.01
CA ASP A 36 -15.35 13.43 -4.33
C ASP A 36 -15.53 12.14 -3.52
N ALA A 37 -15.22 12.22 -2.22
CA ALA A 37 -15.48 11.14 -1.26
C ALA A 37 -16.95 11.11 -0.78
N GLY A 38 -17.83 11.91 -1.40
CA GLY A 38 -19.27 11.89 -1.16
C GLY A 38 -19.94 10.62 -1.69
N LEU A 39 -21.21 10.46 -1.34
CA LEU A 39 -22.01 9.30 -1.72
C LEU A 39 -22.11 9.13 -3.25
N GLU A 40 -22.22 10.24 -3.98
CA GLU A 40 -22.28 10.27 -5.45
C GLU A 40 -20.96 9.81 -6.09
N GLY A 41 -19.82 10.30 -5.59
CA GLY A 41 -18.49 9.86 -6.03
C GLY A 41 -18.26 8.37 -5.82
N LEU A 42 -18.62 7.82 -4.65
CA LEU A 42 -18.51 6.39 -4.36
C LEU A 42 -19.42 5.52 -5.24
N LEU A 43 -20.61 6.03 -5.57
CA LEU A 43 -21.55 5.34 -6.45
C LEU A 43 -21.00 5.30 -7.88
N LYS A 44 -20.48 6.43 -8.39
CA LYS A 44 -19.88 6.55 -9.72
C LYS A 44 -18.62 5.69 -9.87
N ALA A 45 -17.82 5.57 -8.81
CA ALA A 45 -16.64 4.71 -8.77
C ALA A 45 -16.97 3.20 -8.67
N GLY A 46 -18.23 2.82 -8.45
CA GLY A 46 -18.64 1.42 -8.39
C GLY A 46 -18.25 0.69 -7.11
N VAL A 47 -17.99 1.40 -6.01
CA VAL A 47 -17.54 0.82 -4.72
C VAL A 47 -18.62 -0.03 -4.05
N HIS A 48 -19.88 0.15 -4.44
CA HIS A 48 -21.02 -0.57 -3.87
C HIS A 48 -21.12 -2.05 -4.28
N PHE A 49 -20.34 -2.49 -5.28
CA PHE A 49 -20.37 -3.89 -5.73
C PHE A 49 -19.52 -4.79 -4.84
N GLY A 50 -20.18 -5.77 -4.21
CA GLY A 50 -19.54 -6.83 -3.43
C GLY A 50 -19.35 -8.13 -4.22
N HIS A 51 -19.05 -9.19 -3.47
CA HIS A 51 -18.97 -10.56 -4.02
C HIS A 51 -20.34 -11.24 -4.11
N LEU A 52 -20.36 -12.45 -4.66
CA LEU A 52 -21.55 -13.30 -4.69
C LEU A 52 -22.06 -13.63 -3.28
N LYS A 53 -23.37 -13.82 -3.13
CA LYS A 53 -24.04 -14.20 -1.86
C LYS A 53 -23.38 -15.42 -1.18
N SER A 54 -22.93 -16.40 -1.95
CA SER A 54 -22.30 -17.63 -1.42
C SER A 54 -20.91 -17.43 -0.81
N ARG A 55 -20.20 -16.36 -1.18
CA ARG A 55 -18.83 -16.08 -0.72
C ARG A 55 -18.77 -15.07 0.43
N ARG A 56 -19.92 -14.63 0.92
CA ARG A 56 -20.05 -13.63 1.97
C ARG A 56 -19.86 -14.25 3.35
N HIS A 57 -19.20 -13.51 4.24
CA HIS A 57 -19.12 -13.85 5.65
C HIS A 57 -20.36 -13.34 6.42
N PRO A 58 -21.01 -14.13 7.30
CA PRO A 58 -22.27 -13.74 7.99
C PRO A 58 -22.17 -12.49 8.86
N LYS A 59 -20.99 -12.15 9.37
CA LYS A 59 -20.79 -10.88 10.10
C LYS A 59 -20.90 -9.63 9.22
N MET A 60 -20.86 -9.77 7.90
CA MET A 60 -21.06 -8.66 6.97
C MET A 60 -22.54 -8.31 6.77
N ASP A 61 -23.47 -9.04 7.41
CA ASP A 61 -24.92 -8.86 7.27
C ASP A 61 -25.37 -7.44 7.55
N GLU A 62 -24.76 -6.80 8.54
CA GLU A 62 -25.05 -5.42 8.92
C GLU A 62 -24.61 -4.37 7.89
N TYR A 63 -23.63 -4.70 7.02
CA TYR A 63 -23.03 -3.77 6.06
C TYR A 63 -23.58 -3.92 4.64
N ILE A 64 -24.45 -4.91 4.42
CA ILE A 64 -25.04 -5.19 3.11
C ILE A 64 -26.43 -4.57 3.06
N TYR A 65 -26.65 -3.74 2.05
CA TYR A 65 -27.92 -3.06 1.82
C TYR A 65 -28.95 -4.01 1.19
N THR A 66 -28.58 -4.66 0.09
CA THR A 66 -29.45 -5.61 -0.60
C THR A 66 -28.65 -6.59 -1.45
N THR A 67 -29.29 -7.65 -1.95
CA THR A 67 -28.69 -8.58 -2.91
C THR A 67 -29.48 -8.52 -4.21
N ARG A 68 -28.82 -8.19 -5.32
CA ARG A 68 -29.44 -8.20 -6.66
C ARG A 68 -28.66 -9.15 -7.57
N LYS A 69 -29.36 -10.02 -8.30
CA LYS A 69 -28.73 -11.00 -9.20
C LYS A 69 -27.58 -11.79 -8.54
N ASN A 70 -27.77 -12.19 -7.28
CA ASN A 70 -26.78 -12.87 -6.43
C ASN A 70 -25.50 -12.09 -6.08
N ILE A 71 -25.40 -10.81 -6.44
CA ILE A 71 -24.31 -9.91 -6.04
C ILE A 71 -24.77 -9.11 -4.82
N ASN A 72 -23.94 -9.09 -3.79
CA ASN A 72 -24.20 -8.27 -2.61
C ASN A 72 -23.90 -6.80 -2.92
N ILE A 73 -24.81 -5.91 -2.53
CA ILE A 73 -24.65 -4.46 -2.63
C ILE A 73 -24.33 -3.93 -1.24
N LEU A 74 -23.20 -3.24 -1.11
CA LEU A 74 -22.74 -2.64 0.15
C LEU A 74 -23.50 -1.35 0.44
N ASN A 75 -23.75 -1.08 1.72
CA ASN A 75 -24.32 0.19 2.15
C ASN A 75 -23.25 1.29 2.14
N LEU A 76 -23.39 2.25 1.20
CA LEU A 76 -22.45 3.36 1.02
C LEU A 76 -22.46 4.38 2.17
N GLU A 77 -23.59 4.56 2.87
CA GLU A 77 -23.67 5.48 4.02
C GLU A 77 -22.75 4.99 5.13
N LYS A 78 -22.88 3.71 5.49
CA LYS A 78 -21.98 3.05 6.46
C LYS A 78 -20.53 3.06 6.01
N THR A 79 -20.28 2.87 4.71
CA THR A 79 -18.91 2.95 4.16
C THR A 79 -18.34 4.36 4.32
N ALA A 80 -19.11 5.41 4.06
CA ALA A 80 -18.65 6.79 4.19
C ALA A 80 -18.31 7.15 5.65
N GLU A 81 -19.15 6.76 6.62
CA GLU A 81 -18.88 6.96 8.05
C GLU A 81 -17.59 6.26 8.50
N LYS A 82 -17.41 5.00 8.09
CA LYS A 82 -16.21 4.22 8.43
C LYS A 82 -14.96 4.77 7.74
N LEU A 83 -15.07 5.25 6.51
CA LEU A 83 -13.97 5.88 5.79
C LEU A 83 -13.53 7.17 6.48
N GLN A 84 -14.46 8.00 6.92
CA GLN A 84 -14.14 9.22 7.69
C GLN A 84 -13.46 8.87 9.02
N SER A 85 -13.93 7.84 9.72
CA SER A 85 -13.34 7.35 10.97
C SER A 85 -11.92 6.83 10.76
N ALA A 86 -11.69 6.06 9.70
CA ALA A 86 -10.37 5.56 9.32
C ALA A 86 -9.42 6.71 8.94
N GLY A 87 -9.90 7.71 8.21
CA GLY A 87 -9.11 8.90 7.86
C GLY A 87 -8.66 9.69 9.10
N LYS A 88 -9.55 9.86 10.09
CA LYS A 88 -9.19 10.50 11.38
C LYS A 88 -8.11 9.71 12.10
N PHE A 89 -8.26 8.38 12.19
CA PHE A 89 -7.27 7.51 12.81
C PHE A 89 -5.90 7.58 12.12
N LEU A 90 -5.88 7.55 10.79
CA LEU A 90 -4.62 7.67 10.02
C LEU A 90 -3.95 9.03 10.28
N ALA A 91 -4.72 10.13 10.32
CA ALA A 91 -4.18 11.44 10.64
C ALA A 91 -3.56 11.51 12.05
N GLU A 92 -4.17 10.84 13.04
CA GLU A 92 -3.59 10.72 14.38
C GLU A 92 -2.30 9.89 14.39
N VAL A 93 -2.26 8.78 13.66
CA VAL A 93 -1.07 7.93 13.54
C VAL A 93 0.08 8.69 12.89
N THR A 94 -0.16 9.40 11.79
CA THR A 94 0.85 10.23 11.12
C THR A 94 1.34 11.36 12.02
N LYS A 95 0.46 12.02 12.78
CA LYS A 95 0.86 13.04 13.78
C LYS A 95 1.76 12.46 14.88
N SER A 96 1.55 11.20 15.25
CA SER A 96 2.38 10.52 16.24
C SER A 96 3.73 10.03 15.70
N GLY A 97 4.01 10.20 14.39
CA GLY A 97 5.26 9.79 13.76
C GLY A 97 5.46 8.27 13.68
N LYS A 98 4.39 7.48 13.81
CA LYS A 98 4.46 6.03 13.70
C LYS A 98 4.49 5.60 12.23
N PRO A 99 5.31 4.61 11.85
CA PRO A 99 5.41 4.16 10.47
C PRO A 99 4.13 3.45 10.02
N ILE A 100 3.76 3.63 8.75
CA ILE A 100 2.58 2.99 8.14
C ILE A 100 3.05 1.96 7.10
N LEU A 101 2.51 0.74 7.19
CA LEU A 101 2.81 -0.33 6.24
C LEU A 101 1.65 -0.52 5.28
N PHE A 102 1.88 -0.32 3.99
CA PHE A 102 0.91 -0.62 2.94
C PHE A 102 1.03 -2.06 2.47
N VAL A 103 -0.09 -2.78 2.33
CA VAL A 103 -0.10 -4.19 1.92
C VAL A 103 -1.10 -4.42 0.81
N GLY A 104 -0.64 -4.97 -0.32
CA GLY A 104 -1.45 -5.18 -1.51
C GLY A 104 -0.94 -6.32 -2.38
N MET A 105 -1.31 -7.56 -2.04
CA MET A 105 -0.81 -8.77 -2.74
C MET A 105 -1.55 -9.13 -4.04
N LYS A 106 -2.69 -8.49 -4.31
CA LYS A 106 -3.49 -8.79 -5.49
C LYS A 106 -2.89 -8.08 -6.69
N LYS A 107 -2.79 -8.76 -7.84
CA LYS A 107 -2.29 -8.17 -9.09
C LYS A 107 -2.99 -6.86 -9.50
N GLN A 108 -4.27 -6.70 -9.18
CA GLN A 108 -5.04 -5.47 -9.43
C GLN A 108 -4.68 -4.30 -8.50
N THR A 109 -3.98 -4.58 -7.40
CA THR A 109 -3.71 -3.64 -6.31
C THR A 109 -2.21 -3.39 -6.14
N GLN A 110 -1.35 -4.27 -6.67
CA GLN A 110 0.11 -4.17 -6.60
C GLN A 110 0.62 -2.81 -7.07
N ASP A 111 0.37 -2.48 -8.34
CA ASP A 111 0.85 -1.21 -8.94
C ASP A 111 0.31 0.02 -8.20
N THR A 112 -0.93 -0.04 -7.71
CA THR A 112 -1.58 1.03 -6.95
C THR A 112 -0.93 1.24 -5.58
N VAL A 113 -0.69 0.16 -4.84
CA VAL A 113 -0.08 0.24 -3.50
C VAL A 113 1.39 0.67 -3.59
N GLU A 114 2.13 0.12 -4.56
CA GLU A 114 3.53 0.46 -4.79
C GLU A 114 3.71 1.94 -5.11
N SER A 115 2.96 2.45 -6.09
CA SER A 115 3.06 3.85 -6.50
C SER A 115 2.62 4.84 -5.40
N LEU A 116 1.63 4.48 -4.59
CA LEU A 116 1.20 5.31 -3.46
C LEU A 116 2.24 5.34 -2.36
N ALA A 117 2.81 4.19 -2.00
CA ALA A 117 3.83 4.11 -0.95
C ALA A 117 5.12 4.81 -1.37
N MET A 118 5.56 4.66 -2.63
CA MET A 118 6.71 5.39 -3.18
C MET A 118 6.48 6.91 -3.14
N ARG A 119 5.28 7.39 -3.49
CA ARG A 119 4.95 8.83 -3.45
C ARG A 119 4.95 9.38 -2.02
N LEU A 120 4.55 8.58 -1.03
CA LEU A 120 4.52 8.97 0.38
C LEU A 120 5.84 8.73 1.12
N GLY A 121 6.78 7.96 0.54
CA GLY A 121 8.02 7.56 1.20
C GLY A 121 7.82 6.53 2.33
N GLU A 122 6.71 5.79 2.30
CA GLU A 122 6.34 4.82 3.35
C GLU A 122 6.64 3.38 2.91
N SER A 123 6.66 2.45 3.87
CA SER A 123 6.95 1.03 3.61
C SER A 123 5.77 0.31 2.96
N TYR A 124 6.05 -0.63 2.04
CA TYR A 124 5.01 -1.43 1.37
C TYR A 124 5.39 -2.89 1.14
N VAL A 125 4.36 -3.73 0.97
CA VAL A 125 4.46 -5.14 0.56
C VAL A 125 3.44 -5.43 -0.54
N THR A 126 3.93 -5.67 -1.76
CA THR A 126 3.12 -5.95 -2.96
C THR A 126 3.19 -7.42 -3.38
N ASP A 127 4.28 -8.09 -3.06
CA ASP A 127 4.46 -9.51 -3.34
C ASP A 127 3.97 -10.38 -2.18
N ARG A 128 4.46 -11.61 -2.13
CA ARG A 128 4.10 -12.59 -1.11
C ARG A 128 4.44 -12.09 0.29
N TRP A 129 3.42 -12.02 1.15
CA TRP A 129 3.58 -11.83 2.57
C TRP A 129 4.24 -13.06 3.22
N LEU A 130 5.42 -12.88 3.81
CA LEU A 130 6.11 -13.91 4.57
C LEU A 130 5.45 -14.07 5.95
N GLY A 131 5.11 -15.31 6.31
CA GLY A 131 4.63 -15.60 7.66
C GLY A 131 5.69 -15.21 8.68
N GLY A 132 5.32 -14.44 9.70
CA GLY A 132 6.27 -13.98 10.71
C GLY A 132 6.88 -12.59 10.47
N THR A 133 6.52 -11.87 9.40
CA THR A 133 7.03 -10.50 9.15
C THR A 133 6.84 -9.56 10.35
N LEU A 134 5.69 -9.64 11.03
CA LEU A 134 5.42 -8.79 12.20
C LEU A 134 5.76 -9.47 13.54
N THR A 135 5.52 -10.78 13.66
CA THR A 135 5.67 -11.49 14.93
C THR A 135 7.09 -12.00 15.20
N ASN A 136 7.86 -12.29 14.14
CA ASN A 136 9.24 -12.75 14.20
C ASN A 136 10.17 -11.78 13.45
N PHE A 137 10.05 -10.50 13.79
CA PHE A 137 10.77 -9.44 13.08
C PHE A 137 12.29 -9.58 13.20
N SER A 138 12.82 -10.09 14.32
CA SER A 138 14.27 -10.28 14.51
C SER A 138 14.87 -11.22 13.46
N CYS A 139 14.23 -12.36 13.20
CA CYS A 139 14.70 -13.31 12.19
C CYS A 139 14.56 -12.74 10.77
N ILE A 140 13.43 -12.10 10.47
CA ILE A 140 13.18 -11.48 9.16
C ILE A 140 14.18 -10.37 8.88
N ASN A 141 14.48 -9.53 9.87
CA ASN A 141 15.47 -8.47 9.75
C ASN A 141 16.88 -9.03 9.50
N SER A 142 17.28 -10.08 10.23
CA SER A 142 18.57 -10.75 9.97
C SER A 142 18.67 -11.32 8.56
N ARG A 143 17.57 -11.86 8.02
CA ARG A 143 17.52 -12.35 6.63
C ARG A 143 17.55 -11.22 5.60
N ALA A 144 16.88 -10.10 5.87
CA ALA A 144 16.94 -8.92 5.02
C ALA A 144 18.35 -8.33 4.97
N LYS A 145 19.04 -8.24 6.11
CA LYS A 145 20.44 -7.80 6.17
C LYS A 145 21.36 -8.73 5.39
N TYR A 146 21.22 -10.04 5.60
CA TYR A 146 22.00 -11.03 4.86
C TYR A 146 21.80 -10.93 3.33
N LEU A 147 20.57 -10.66 2.89
CA LEU A 147 20.29 -10.42 1.48
C LEU A 147 21.03 -9.20 0.94
N ASN A 148 20.97 -8.07 1.65
CA ASN A 148 21.67 -6.84 1.25
C ASN A 148 23.20 -7.06 1.19
N GLU A 149 23.78 -7.65 2.24
CA GLU A 149 25.20 -7.99 2.28
C GLU A 149 25.64 -8.89 1.12
N THR A 150 24.79 -9.84 0.73
CA THR A 150 25.08 -10.73 -0.41
C THR A 150 24.98 -10.00 -1.74
N GLN A 151 24.02 -9.08 -1.89
CA GLN A 151 23.90 -8.24 -3.08
C GLN A 151 25.11 -7.30 -3.24
N ASP A 152 25.60 -6.72 -2.14
CA ASP A 152 26.76 -5.84 -2.14
C ASP A 152 28.03 -6.57 -2.58
N LYS A 153 28.25 -7.80 -2.07
CA LYS A 153 29.40 -8.65 -2.47
C LYS A 153 29.35 -9.02 -3.95
N LEU A 154 28.18 -9.43 -4.44
CA LEU A 154 27.96 -9.72 -5.85
C LEU A 154 28.22 -8.49 -6.73
N ALA A 155 27.84 -7.29 -6.29
CA ALA A 155 28.13 -6.05 -7.00
C ALA A 155 29.62 -5.71 -7.01
N GLN A 156 30.37 -6.10 -5.97
CA GLN A 156 31.81 -5.94 -5.87
C GLN A 156 32.61 -7.01 -6.65
N GLY A 157 31.94 -8.03 -7.20
CA GLY A 157 32.55 -9.05 -8.06
C GLY A 157 33.14 -10.26 -7.33
N GLU A 158 32.77 -10.46 -6.07
CA GLU A 158 33.05 -11.68 -5.29
C GLU A 158 31.86 -12.67 -5.30
#